data_AF-A0A1K1RFS1-F1
#
_entry.id   AF-A0A1K1RFS1-F1
#
_cell.length_a   1.000
_cell.length_b   1.000
_cell.length_c   1.000
_cell.angle_alpha   90.00
_cell.angle_beta   90.00
_cell.angle_gamma   90.00
#
_symmetry.space_group_name_H-M   'P 1'
#
loop_
_entity.id
_entity.type
_entity.pdbx_description
1 polymer ?
#
loop_
_entity_poly.entity_id
_entity_poly.type
_entity_poly.pdbx_seq_one_letter_code
_entity_poly.pdbx_strand_id
1 'polypeptide(L)'
;MDGTDETKLSDYAVSWFDSVDGNIFYTSKKEANQFDLYRADPNDEDPLVWNTPVSEVKVLNNQLICRLGDKEDYGFVLLDSSGRELLKVADSISRVLTSDEWILVAASGGSAIQKILKPFKPA
;
A
#
# COMPACT_ATOMS: atom_id res chain seq x y z
N MET A 1 21.19 15.04 -14.08
CA MET A 1 20.32 14.31 -15.01
C MET A 1 19.91 15.30 -16.08
N ASP A 2 20.15 14.95 -17.33
CA ASP A 2 19.85 15.73 -18.54
C ASP A 2 18.52 15.31 -19.20
N GLY A 3 17.83 14.31 -18.62
CA GLY A 3 16.44 13.92 -18.97
C GLY A 3 16.30 13.12 -20.26
N THR A 4 17.41 12.74 -20.88
CA THR A 4 17.46 12.06 -22.19
C THR A 4 17.05 10.59 -22.17
N ASP A 5 17.13 9.94 -20.99
CA ASP A 5 16.74 8.53 -20.79
C ASP A 5 15.47 8.36 -19.93
N GLU A 6 14.69 9.44 -19.75
CA GLU A 6 13.43 9.37 -18.99
C GLU A 6 12.33 8.71 -19.82
N THR A 7 11.65 7.72 -19.24
CA THR A 7 10.50 7.04 -19.84
C THR A 7 9.28 7.26 -18.97
N LYS A 8 8.17 7.66 -19.60
CA LYS A 8 6.87 7.74 -18.94
C LYS A 8 6.37 6.34 -18.63
N LEU A 9 6.02 6.08 -17.37
CA LEU A 9 5.57 4.75 -16.92
C LEU A 9 4.06 4.61 -16.82
N SER A 10 3.31 5.71 -16.62
CA SER A 10 1.87 5.66 -16.43
C SER A 10 1.20 6.93 -16.93
N ASP A 11 -0.02 6.80 -17.46
CA ASP A 11 -0.88 7.94 -17.83
C ASP A 11 -1.71 8.48 -16.66
N TYR A 12 -1.77 7.75 -15.54
CA TYR A 12 -2.53 8.17 -14.36
C TYR A 12 -1.85 9.31 -13.59
N ALA A 13 -2.66 10.20 -13.01
CA ALA A 13 -2.16 11.21 -12.08
C ALA A 13 -1.70 10.54 -10.78
N VAL A 14 -0.40 10.61 -10.50
CA VAL A 14 0.22 9.97 -9.32
C VAL A 14 0.07 10.85 -8.08
N SER A 15 -0.43 10.27 -6.99
CA SER A 15 -0.55 10.92 -5.66
C SER A 15 0.51 10.44 -4.67
N TRP A 16 1.00 9.22 -4.85
CA TRP A 16 2.09 8.61 -4.10
C TRP A 16 2.71 7.52 -4.97
N PHE A 17 4.00 7.25 -4.83
CA PHE A 17 4.66 6.10 -5.47
C PHE A 17 5.84 5.62 -4.65
N ASP A 18 6.22 4.36 -4.84
CA ASP A 18 7.44 3.78 -4.29
C ASP A 18 7.85 2.54 -5.11
N SER A 19 9.11 2.12 -4.95
CA SER A 19 9.67 0.92 -5.60
C SER A 19 9.78 -0.23 -4.60
N VAL A 20 9.31 -1.40 -5.02
CA VAL A 20 9.28 -2.61 -4.22
C VAL A 20 9.77 -3.76 -5.08
N ASP A 21 10.99 -4.24 -4.81
CA ASP A 21 11.61 -5.35 -5.55
C ASP A 21 11.63 -5.15 -7.08
N GLY A 22 11.91 -3.92 -7.51
CA GLY A 22 11.95 -3.54 -8.92
C GLY A 22 10.58 -3.25 -9.55
N ASN A 23 9.47 -3.52 -8.85
CA ASN A 23 8.14 -3.08 -9.26
C ASN A 23 7.87 -1.67 -8.75
N ILE A 24 7.30 -0.81 -9.60
CA ILE A 24 6.86 0.53 -9.19
C ILE A 24 5.37 0.45 -8.87
N PHE A 25 5.02 0.79 -7.63
CA PHE A 25 3.65 0.91 -7.18
C PHE A 25 3.30 2.37 -7.00
N TYR A 26 2.08 2.75 -7.33
CA TYR A 26 1.63 4.11 -7.16
C TYR A 26 0.14 4.18 -6.89
N THR A 27 -0.30 5.28 -6.28
CA THR A 27 -1.71 5.55 -6.09
C THR A 27 -2.20 6.66 -7.00
N SER A 28 -3.42 6.52 -7.51
CA SER A 28 -4.14 7.58 -8.20
C SER A 28 -5.40 7.95 -7.43
N LYS A 29 -5.70 9.25 -7.38
CA LYS A 29 -6.83 9.75 -6.58
C LYS A 29 -8.16 9.30 -7.18
N LYS A 30 -8.99 8.68 -6.34
CA LYS A 30 -10.37 8.32 -6.67
C LYS A 30 -11.35 9.31 -6.06
N GLU A 31 -11.26 9.53 -4.74
CA GLU A 31 -12.09 10.48 -3.99
C GLU A 31 -11.26 11.21 -2.91
N ALA A 32 -11.93 11.95 -2.02
CA ALA A 32 -11.25 12.58 -0.89
C ALA A 32 -10.69 11.50 0.06
N ASN A 33 -9.37 11.45 0.20
CA ASN A 33 -8.63 10.48 1.01
C ASN A 33 -8.85 9.01 0.60
N GLN A 34 -9.23 8.76 -0.66
CA GLN A 34 -9.36 7.42 -1.24
C GLN A 34 -8.62 7.36 -2.56
N PHE A 35 -7.80 6.34 -2.72
CA PHE A 35 -6.93 6.18 -3.87
C PHE A 35 -6.98 4.75 -4.39
N ASP A 36 -7.00 4.60 -5.71
CA ASP A 36 -6.79 3.30 -6.33
C ASP A 36 -5.28 3.02 -6.35
N LEU A 37 -4.87 1.79 -6.03
CA LEU A 37 -3.47 1.36 -5.99
C LEU A 37 -3.16 0.54 -7.25
N TYR A 38 -2.17 1.01 -8.00
CA TYR A 38 -1.72 0.40 -9.25
C TYR A 38 -0.28 -0.05 -9.15
N ARG A 39 0.09 -0.96 -10.04
CA ARG A 39 1.49 -1.27 -10.36
C ARG A 39 1.76 -0.78 -11.77
N ALA A 40 2.84 -0.03 -11.96
CA ALA A 40 3.23 0.43 -13.28
C ALA A 40 3.65 -0.76 -14.16
N ASP A 41 3.14 -0.83 -15.39
CA ASP A 41 3.58 -1.78 -16.41
C ASP A 41 4.06 -1.01 -17.66
N PRO A 42 5.36 -1.06 -18.00
CA PRO A 42 5.86 -0.33 -19.18
C PRO A 42 5.42 -0.96 -20.51
N ASN A 43 4.85 -2.16 -20.50
CA ASN A 43 4.49 -2.92 -21.69
C ASN A 43 2.98 -3.04 -21.90
N ASP A 44 2.15 -2.69 -20.92
CA ASP A 44 0.69 -2.86 -20.94
C ASP A 44 -0.01 -1.81 -20.06
N GLU A 45 -1.33 -1.91 -19.92
CA GLU A 45 -2.09 -1.11 -18.95
C GLU A 45 -1.69 -1.44 -17.51
N ASP A 46 -1.59 -0.40 -16.67
CA ASP A 46 -1.23 -0.53 -15.26
C ASP A 46 -2.29 -1.34 -14.48
N PRO A 47 -2.00 -2.56 -13.99
CA PRO A 47 -2.99 -3.35 -13.28
C PRO A 47 -3.33 -2.74 -11.93
N LEU A 48 -4.63 -2.77 -11.59
CA LEU A 48 -5.09 -2.51 -10.23
C LEU A 48 -4.59 -3.63 -9.31
N VAL A 49 -3.92 -3.24 -8.22
CA VAL A 49 -3.29 -4.16 -7.27
C VAL A 49 -4.28 -4.60 -6.20
N TRP A 50 -5.21 -3.72 -5.83
CA TRP A 50 -6.23 -3.99 -4.83
C TRP A 50 -7.56 -3.38 -5.23
N ASN A 51 -8.64 -4.16 -5.14
CA ASN A 51 -9.96 -3.76 -5.65
C ASN A 51 -10.67 -2.72 -4.75
N THR A 52 -10.21 -2.53 -3.52
CA THR A 52 -10.76 -1.55 -2.58
C THR A 52 -9.86 -0.33 -2.53
N PRO A 53 -10.40 0.91 -2.57
CA PRO A 53 -9.58 2.10 -2.42
C PRO A 53 -8.80 2.13 -1.10
N VAL A 54 -7.53 2.49 -1.19
CA VAL A 54 -6.65 2.67 -0.04
C VAL A 54 -6.71 4.11 0.45
N SER A 55 -6.52 4.31 1.75
CA SER A 55 -6.41 5.64 2.36
C SER A 55 -4.95 6.05 2.63
N GLU A 56 -4.05 5.08 2.75
CA GLU A 56 -2.61 5.28 2.92
C GLU A 56 -1.85 4.03 2.45
N VAL A 57 -0.67 4.22 1.87
CA VAL A 57 0.26 3.14 1.54
C VAL A 57 1.61 3.43 2.19
N LYS A 58 2.23 2.41 2.77
CA LYS A 58 3.61 2.43 3.27
C LYS A 58 4.36 1.24 2.71
N VAL A 59 5.64 1.44 2.38
CA VAL A 59 6.56 0.34 2.06
C VAL A 59 7.35 -0.03 3.30
N LEU A 60 7.46 -1.33 3.57
CA LEU A 60 8.32 -1.87 4.61
C LEU A 60 8.84 -3.23 4.18
N ASN A 61 10.16 -3.42 4.11
CA ASN A 61 10.81 -4.70 3.78
C ASN A 61 10.25 -5.38 2.51
N ASN A 62 10.20 -4.63 1.41
CA ASN A 62 9.66 -5.09 0.13
C ASN A 62 8.19 -5.56 0.18
N GLN A 63 7.40 -5.03 1.13
CA GLN A 63 5.97 -5.27 1.25
C GLN A 63 5.20 -3.96 1.27
N LEU A 64 3.96 -4.01 0.82
CA LEU A 64 3.03 -2.88 0.86
C LEU A 64 2.09 -3.04 2.05
N ILE A 65 2.03 -2.02 2.89
CA ILE A 65 1.05 -1.90 3.96
C ILE A 65 0.02 -0.88 3.51
N CYS A 66 -1.17 -1.35 3.18
CA CYS A 66 -2.25 -0.55 2.63
C CYS A 66 -3.35 -0.38 3.66
N ARG A 67 -3.47 0.82 4.24
CA ARG A 67 -4.60 1.16 5.11
C ARG A 67 -5.81 1.41 4.23
N LEU A 68 -6.96 0.89 4.63
CA LEU A 68 -8.22 1.08 3.91
C LEU A 68 -9.05 2.19 4.57
N GLY A 69 -10.21 2.50 4.00
CA GLY A 69 -11.15 3.47 4.57
C GLY A 69 -11.88 2.92 5.80
N ASP A 70 -12.36 3.81 6.68
CA ASP A 70 -13.09 3.42 7.90
C ASP A 70 -14.43 2.70 7.64
N LYS A 71 -14.92 2.70 6.40
CA LYS A 71 -16.17 2.04 5.98
C LYS A 71 -15.95 0.68 5.33
N GLU A 72 -14.70 0.26 5.15
CA GLU A 72 -14.35 -0.99 4.49
C GLU A 72 -14.33 -2.16 5.47
N ASP A 73 -14.47 -3.39 4.94
CA ASP A 73 -14.50 -4.63 5.74
C ASP A 73 -13.18 -4.92 6.49
N TYR A 74 -12.07 -4.32 6.05
CA TYR A 74 -10.75 -4.48 6.64
C TYR A 74 -10.14 -3.11 6.92
N GLY A 75 -9.37 -2.98 8.01
CA GLY A 75 -8.67 -1.73 8.32
C GLY A 75 -7.33 -1.58 7.61
N PHE A 76 -6.62 -2.70 7.39
CA PHE A 76 -5.45 -2.70 6.49
C PHE A 76 -5.21 -4.08 5.87
N VAL A 77 -4.48 -4.07 4.75
CA VAL A 77 -3.99 -5.26 4.07
C VAL A 77 -2.48 -5.16 3.88
N LEU A 78 -1.79 -6.30 3.98
CA LEU A 78 -0.37 -6.45 3.70
C LEU A 78 -0.22 -7.20 2.37
N LEU A 79 0.52 -6.63 1.44
CA LEU A 79 0.80 -7.24 0.14
C LEU A 79 2.29 -7.53 0.00
N ASP A 80 2.63 -8.61 -0.71
CA ASP A 80 4.00 -8.92 -1.12
C ASP A 80 4.51 -7.98 -2.22
N SER A 81 5.76 -8.18 -2.65
CA SER A 81 6.39 -7.35 -3.67
C SER A 81 5.76 -7.45 -5.06
N SER A 82 4.92 -8.45 -5.29
CA SER A 82 4.15 -8.61 -6.52
C SER A 82 2.75 -8.00 -6.45
N GLY A 83 2.34 -7.54 -5.27
CA GLY A 83 1.00 -7.02 -4.99
C GLY A 83 0.01 -8.08 -4.51
N ARG A 84 0.45 -9.29 -4.15
CA ARG A 84 -0.43 -10.35 -3.65
C ARG A 84 -0.65 -10.24 -2.16
N GLU A 85 -1.86 -10.54 -1.72
CA GLU A 85 -2.24 -10.53 -0.30
C GLU A 85 -1.42 -11.52 0.53
N LEU A 86 -0.83 -11.02 1.63
CA LEU A 86 -0.18 -11.80 2.69
C LEU A 86 -1.04 -11.85 3.96
N LEU A 87 -1.70 -10.74 4.32
CA LEU A 87 -2.50 -10.61 5.52
C LEU A 87 -3.60 -9.57 5.33
N LYS A 88 -4.76 -9.80 5.94
CA LYS A 88 -5.81 -8.80 6.15
C LYS A 88 -6.15 -8.68 7.62
N VAL A 89 -6.38 -7.46 8.09
CA VAL A 89 -6.83 -7.20 9.45
C VAL A 89 -8.20 -6.55 9.40
N ALA A 90 -9.19 -7.25 9.97
CA ALA A 90 -10.61 -6.87 9.92
C ALA A 90 -10.94 -5.67 10.83
N ASP A 91 -10.18 -5.46 11.90
CA ASP A 91 -10.38 -4.31 12.79
C ASP A 91 -10.23 -3.02 11.98
N SER A 92 -11.17 -2.07 12.11
CA SER A 92 -11.02 -0.74 11.53
C SER A 92 -9.78 -0.06 12.12
N ILE A 93 -8.87 0.42 11.28
CA ILE A 93 -7.57 0.99 11.71
C ILE A 93 -7.48 2.48 11.38
N SER A 94 -7.32 3.30 12.42
CA SER A 94 -7.19 4.75 12.28
C SER A 94 -5.77 5.20 11.96
N ARG A 95 -4.77 4.38 12.31
CA ARG A 95 -3.36 4.70 12.10
C ARG A 95 -2.50 3.44 12.04
N VAL A 96 -1.54 3.46 11.13
CA VAL A 96 -0.47 2.46 11.03
C VAL A 96 0.88 3.15 11.20
N LEU A 97 1.72 2.63 12.08
CA LEU A 97 3.13 3.02 12.23
C LEU A 97 4.02 1.80 12.01
N THR A 98 5.17 2.01 11.39
CA THR A 98 6.06 0.95 10.95
C THR A 98 7.46 1.13 11.55
N SER A 99 8.09 0.01 11.86
CA SER A 99 9.50 -0.13 12.18
C SER A 99 10.02 -1.39 11.48
N ASP A 100 11.33 -1.53 11.35
CA ASP A 100 11.97 -2.70 10.75
C ASP A 100 11.51 -4.03 11.37
N GLU A 101 11.09 -4.01 12.64
CA GLU A 101 10.69 -5.21 13.38
C GLU A 101 9.18 -5.40 13.58
N TRP A 102 8.39 -4.33 13.49
CA TRP A 102 6.99 -4.38 13.90
C TRP A 102 6.10 -3.41 13.14
N ILE A 103 4.81 -3.76 13.14
CA ILE A 103 3.73 -2.88 12.73
C ILE A 103 2.92 -2.55 13.98
N LEU A 104 2.69 -1.26 14.23
CA LEU A 104 1.85 -0.78 15.32
C LEU A 104 0.57 -0.21 14.72
N VAL A 105 -0.57 -0.73 15.16
CA VAL A 105 -1.88 -0.33 14.67
C VAL A 105 -2.71 0.26 15.80
N ALA A 106 -3.44 1.33 15.51
CA ALA A 106 -4.44 1.91 16.41
C ALA A 106 -5.84 1.67 15.83
N ALA A 107 -6.70 1.01 16.60
CA ALA A 107 -8.07 0.75 16.18
C ALA A 107 -8.89 2.05 16.07
N SER A 108 -9.80 2.11 15.10
CA SER A 108 -10.79 3.19 15.00
C SER A 108 -11.85 3.02 16.09
N GLY A 109 -12.13 4.07 16.87
CA GLY A 109 -13.20 4.05 17.88
C GLY A 109 -12.85 3.42 19.23
N GLY A 110 -11.59 3.00 19.46
CA GLY A 110 -11.12 2.48 20.74
C GLY A 110 -9.77 3.07 21.15
N SER A 111 -9.35 2.82 22.40
CA SER A 111 -8.01 3.17 22.92
C SER A 111 -6.98 2.05 22.72
N ALA A 112 -7.35 0.99 22.01
CA ALA A 112 -6.50 -0.17 21.80
C ALA A 112 -5.41 0.12 20.76
N ILE A 113 -4.16 -0.03 21.19
CA ILE A 113 -2.99 -0.07 20.33
C ILE A 113 -2.49 -1.51 20.31
N GLN A 114 -2.38 -2.09 19.14
CA GLN A 114 -1.91 -3.47 18.96
C GLN A 114 -0.57 -3.48 18.21
N LYS A 115 0.34 -4.34 18.67
CA LYS A 115 1.63 -4.57 18.02
C LYS A 115 1.57 -5.91 17.29
N ILE A 116 1.78 -5.87 15.98
CA ILE A 116 1.92 -7.07 15.15
C ILE A 116 3.41 -7.34 15.01
N LEU A 117 3.88 -8.42 15.66
CA LEU A 117 5.23 -8.95 15.49
C LEU A 117 5.31 -9.66 14.14
N LYS A 118 6.40 -9.49 13.41
CA LYS A 118 6.60 -10.14 12.10
C LYS A 118 6.86 -11.66 12.24
N PRO A 119 6.04 -12.54 11.64
CA PRO A 119 6.49 -13.85 11.16
C PRO A 119 6.91 -13.84 9.68
N PHE A 120 6.63 -12.75 8.94
CA PHE A 120 6.80 -12.69 7.48
C PHE A 120 8.22 -12.27 7.11
N LYS A 121 9.14 -13.24 7.06
CA LYS A 121 10.45 -13.02 6.42
C LYS A 121 10.25 -12.92 4.90
N PRO A 122 10.88 -11.94 4.22
CA PRO A 122 11.06 -12.06 2.77
C PRO A 122 11.84 -13.35 2.48
N ALA A 123 11.40 -14.09 1.47
CA ALA A 123 12.07 -15.30 1.00
C ALA A 123 13.46 -15.00 0.45
#